data_AF-A0A1S6U784-F1
#
_entry.id   AF-A0A1S6U784-F1
#
_cell.length_a   1.000
_cell.length_b   1.000
_cell.length_c   1.000
_cell.angle_alpha   90.00
_cell.angle_beta   90.00
_cell.angle_gamma   90.00
#
_symmetry.space_group_name_H-M   'P 1'
#
loop_
_entity.id
_entity.type
_entity.pdbx_description
1 polymer ?
#
loop_
_entity_poly.entity_id
_entity_poly.type
_entity_poly.pdbx_seq_one_letter_code
_entity_poly.pdbx_strand_id
1 'polypeptide(L)'
;MIRGFYNGVAGIKTQSFGIDVWANNISNINNVGFKASLPEFKSIFYQSMVSAGNNPTTDQVGLGATKQTTALDMRMGSFKNTENKFDMAIHGDGFFGVRDRHGDVYYTRAGNFDVDADGNLVDPMGKFVQGTMANLKTATPSKNALKQYDSTKDINKAFSIDEKEVLELENENAQTNIKLPHFLYQQAKATKNVDIKGNLDATRKFENVKVDLKQDSYKHEIKADEKTISISGNINNSPSVNKYKKGDSIIIKIKDGDKLSELSTQVNEDGSWELKDYKLDYMDLKKVEVSAQLLTNQEVANVQKMSTDIFNDDGTKSLLSLRYTKQIPQQNDKTVWDIEATITDEQNNIVETKKGMLTFGPKGTLVETTLTEIGGVNINFAQQEPQNDKNNTNNNANDDKDKQQGIYKGLTTFHSKAVTDIKKDGFIEGLLKSYEVVNNGTIMANFNNGQMFPIAKVALYHFQNDQGLAKMGDNIYTKTSNSGEPFFYKSKNGATILGTNIASNTLEISNVDLGQALTEMIVMQKAYDASSKSITTSDQMIQTAIQMKR
;
A
#
# COMPACT_ATOMS: atom_id res chain seq x y z
N MET A 1 -23.65 65.94 28.35
CA MET A 1 -24.70 65.51 27.40
C MET A 1 -24.12 65.12 26.03
N ILE A 2 -23.37 65.97 25.31
CA ILE A 2 -22.77 65.64 23.99
C ILE A 2 -21.85 64.40 24.02
N ARG A 3 -21.06 64.20 25.08
CA ARG A 3 -20.19 63.02 25.25
C ARG A 3 -20.96 61.70 25.40
N GLY A 4 -22.12 61.74 26.07
CA GLY A 4 -23.00 60.56 26.21
C GLY A 4 -23.57 60.12 24.87
N PHE A 5 -23.95 61.09 24.03
CA PHE A 5 -24.38 60.84 22.66
C PHE A 5 -23.25 60.23 21.81
N TYR A 6 -22.04 60.79 21.86
CA TYR A 6 -20.88 60.26 21.12
C TYR A 6 -20.53 58.82 21.54
N ASN A 7 -20.51 58.54 22.85
CA ASN A 7 -20.26 57.20 23.37
C ASN A 7 -21.36 56.21 22.96
N GLY A 8 -22.63 56.64 22.97
CA GLY A 8 -23.76 55.83 22.49
C GLY A 8 -23.66 55.50 21.00
N VAL A 9 -23.34 56.49 20.15
CA VAL A 9 -23.15 56.28 18.70
C VAL A 9 -21.95 55.39 18.40
N ALA A 10 -20.83 55.56 19.12
CA ALA A 10 -19.65 54.71 18.98
C ALA A 10 -19.96 53.26 19.39
N GLY A 11 -20.73 53.07 20.47
CA GLY A 11 -21.23 51.76 20.91
C GLY A 11 -22.07 51.08 19.84
N ILE A 12 -23.11 51.76 19.32
CA ILE A 12 -23.97 51.27 18.24
C ILE A 12 -23.15 50.82 17.03
N LYS A 13 -22.23 51.67 16.56
CA LYS A 13 -21.39 51.34 15.39
C LYS A 13 -20.53 50.11 15.64
N THR A 14 -19.94 50.02 16.83
CA THR A 14 -19.05 48.91 17.22
C THR A 14 -19.84 47.60 17.33
N GLN A 15 -21.01 47.62 17.97
CA GLN A 15 -21.89 46.45 18.10
C GLN A 15 -22.48 46.02 16.76
N SER A 16 -22.86 46.96 15.88
CA SER A 16 -23.32 46.64 14.52
C SER A 16 -22.28 45.84 13.75
N PHE A 17 -20.99 46.22 13.85
CA PHE A 17 -19.91 45.46 13.23
C PHE A 17 -19.74 44.07 13.83
N GLY A 18 -19.86 43.93 15.15
CA GLY A 18 -19.90 42.61 15.79
C GLY A 18 -21.03 41.74 15.21
N ILE A 19 -22.23 42.30 15.07
CA ILE A 19 -23.39 41.62 14.47
C ILE A 19 -23.08 41.22 13.02
N ASP A 20 -22.53 42.12 12.20
CA ASP A 20 -22.21 41.85 10.79
C ASP A 20 -21.20 40.70 10.65
N VAL A 21 -20.17 40.68 11.50
CA VAL A 21 -19.13 39.65 11.49
C VAL A 21 -19.70 38.29 11.91
N TRP A 22 -20.48 38.24 13.00
CA TRP A 22 -21.13 37.00 13.43
C TRP A 22 -22.18 36.51 12.42
N ALA A 23 -22.94 37.42 11.80
CA ALA A 23 -23.88 37.08 10.74
C ALA A 23 -23.17 36.49 9.51
N ASN A 24 -22.00 37.02 9.14
CA ASN A 24 -21.18 36.46 8.08
C ASN A 24 -20.67 35.05 8.42
N ASN A 25 -20.21 34.83 9.66
CA ASN A 25 -19.78 33.52 10.14
C ASN A 25 -20.92 32.49 10.07
N ILE A 26 -22.10 32.84 10.59
CA ILE A 26 -23.27 31.95 10.57
C ILE A 26 -23.67 31.59 9.13
N SER A 27 -23.64 32.57 8.22
CA SER A 27 -23.99 32.35 6.81
C SER A 27 -23.03 31.38 6.10
N ASN A 28 -21.79 31.24 6.58
CA ASN A 28 -20.75 30.42 5.97
C ASN A 28 -20.47 29.11 6.74
N ILE A 29 -21.31 28.73 7.71
CA ILE A 29 -21.08 27.54 8.54
C ILE A 29 -20.99 26.23 7.74
N ASN A 30 -21.70 26.14 6.61
CA ASN A 30 -21.68 24.94 5.75
C ASN A 30 -20.61 25.01 4.65
N ASN A 31 -19.87 26.11 4.56
CA ASN A 31 -18.88 26.29 3.52
C ASN A 31 -17.58 25.55 3.87
N VAL A 32 -17.01 24.86 2.89
CA VAL A 32 -15.82 24.02 3.03
C VAL A 32 -14.59 24.92 3.20
N GLY A 33 -13.78 24.66 4.22
CA GLY A 33 -12.57 25.42 4.51
C GLY A 33 -12.78 26.86 5.00
N PHE A 34 -14.01 27.23 5.41
CA PHE A 34 -14.25 28.57 5.96
C PHE A 34 -13.65 28.73 7.35
N LYS A 35 -12.88 29.80 7.56
CA LYS A 35 -12.35 30.19 8.87
C LYS A 35 -13.14 31.36 9.44
N ALA A 36 -13.65 31.20 10.66
CA ALA A 36 -14.42 32.20 11.36
C ALA A 36 -13.63 33.49 11.52
N SER A 37 -14.31 34.63 11.40
CA SER A 37 -13.73 35.95 11.68
C SER A 37 -14.24 36.43 13.04
N LEU A 38 -13.34 36.81 13.95
CA LEU A 38 -13.70 37.30 15.27
C LEU A 38 -13.64 38.84 15.29
N PRO A 39 -14.70 39.53 15.73
CA PRO A 39 -14.69 40.98 15.82
C PRO A 39 -13.84 41.42 17.01
N GLU A 40 -12.82 42.26 16.76
CA GLU A 40 -12.02 42.87 17.81
C GLU A 40 -12.41 44.34 18.04
N PHE A 41 -12.45 44.72 19.31
CA PHE A 41 -12.79 46.07 19.75
C PHE A 41 -11.65 46.67 20.56
N LYS A 42 -11.48 47.99 20.46
CA LYS A 42 -10.54 48.74 21.31
C LYS A 42 -11.21 49.95 21.92
N SER A 43 -10.82 50.30 23.15
CA SER A 43 -11.28 51.54 23.78
C SER A 43 -10.71 52.77 23.05
N ILE A 44 -11.53 53.80 22.89
CA ILE A 44 -11.08 55.13 22.47
C ILE A 44 -10.53 55.83 23.73
N PHE A 45 -9.31 56.39 23.64
CA PHE A 45 -8.51 56.95 24.75
C PHE A 45 -9.27 57.57 25.94
N TYR A 46 -8.69 57.49 27.14
CA TYR A 46 -9.18 58.19 28.33
C TYR A 46 -8.81 59.67 28.28
N GLN A 47 -9.79 60.57 28.50
CA GLN A 47 -9.49 61.99 28.70
C GLN A 47 -9.28 62.24 30.20
N SER A 48 -8.04 62.52 30.61
CA SER A 48 -7.75 62.99 31.97
C SER A 48 -8.27 64.42 32.11
N MET A 49 -9.16 64.68 33.08
CA MET A 49 -9.77 66.01 33.24
C MET A 49 -8.97 66.97 34.12
N VAL A 50 -7.97 66.51 34.87
CA VAL A 50 -7.11 67.39 35.69
C VAL A 50 -5.69 66.82 35.82
N SER A 51 -4.66 67.64 35.61
CA SER A 51 -3.31 67.41 36.15
C SER A 51 -2.99 68.60 37.05
N ALA A 52 -3.30 68.50 38.35
CA ALA A 52 -2.70 69.26 39.45
C ALA A 52 -3.43 68.98 40.78
N GLY A 53 -2.68 68.49 41.78
CA GLY A 53 -2.99 68.66 43.22
C GLY A 53 -3.45 67.42 43.99
N ASN A 54 -2.53 66.82 44.78
CA ASN A 54 -2.70 65.99 46.01
C ASN A 54 -4.00 65.17 46.23
N ASN A 55 -4.60 64.57 45.20
CA ASN A 55 -5.70 63.62 45.33
C ASN A 55 -5.31 62.30 44.64
N PRO A 56 -5.39 61.12 45.30
CA PRO A 56 -4.89 59.85 44.76
C PRO A 56 -5.80 59.20 43.69
N THR A 57 -6.90 59.84 43.30
CA THR A 57 -7.82 59.32 42.28
C THR A 57 -7.72 60.14 40.99
N THR A 58 -7.32 59.51 39.89
CA THR A 58 -7.38 60.11 38.56
C THR A 58 -8.81 60.04 38.02
N ASP A 59 -9.50 61.19 37.93
CA ASP A 59 -10.82 61.28 37.29
C ASP A 59 -10.67 61.14 35.76
N GLN A 60 -10.66 59.89 35.30
CA GLN A 60 -10.61 59.53 33.89
C GLN A 60 -11.99 59.12 33.39
N VAL A 61 -12.44 59.77 32.32
CA VAL A 61 -13.68 59.39 31.61
C VAL A 61 -13.30 58.72 30.30
N GLY A 62 -13.79 57.49 30.08
CA GLY A 62 -13.59 56.76 28.84
C GLY A 62 -14.44 57.31 27.69
N LEU A 63 -13.86 57.36 26.48
CA LEU A 63 -14.51 57.85 25.26
C LEU A 63 -15.21 56.73 24.47
N GLY A 64 -15.54 55.62 25.12
CA GLY A 64 -16.22 54.47 24.53
C GLY A 64 -15.27 53.49 23.82
N ALA A 65 -15.81 52.71 22.89
CA ALA A 65 -15.07 51.71 22.11
C ALA A 65 -15.25 51.93 20.60
N THR A 66 -14.27 51.48 19.81
CA THR A 66 -14.30 51.48 18.36
C THR A 66 -13.90 50.11 17.81
N LYS A 67 -14.27 49.87 16.54
CA LYS A 67 -13.84 48.71 15.76
C LYS A 67 -12.32 48.73 15.62
N GLN A 68 -11.65 47.61 15.90
CA GLN A 68 -10.21 47.45 15.68
C GLN A 68 -9.95 46.74 14.37
N THR A 69 -10.35 45.47 14.27
CA THR A 69 -10.15 44.61 13.10
C THR A 69 -11.04 43.37 13.21
N THR A 70 -11.04 42.54 12.17
CA THR A 70 -11.51 41.15 12.25
C THR A 70 -10.29 40.23 12.27
N ALA A 71 -10.09 39.49 13.35
CA ALA A 71 -9.05 38.45 13.43
C ALA A 71 -9.58 37.14 12.82
N LEU A 72 -8.72 36.33 12.21
CA LEU A 72 -9.11 35.02 11.69
C LEU A 72 -8.93 33.96 12.77
N ASP A 73 -9.94 33.14 13.00
CA ASP A 73 -9.80 31.93 13.81
C ASP A 73 -9.25 30.81 12.93
N MET A 74 -7.97 30.48 13.07
CA MET A 74 -7.29 29.45 12.28
C MET A 74 -7.45 28.04 12.85
N ARG A 75 -8.21 27.85 13.94
CA ARG A 75 -8.49 26.51 14.49
C ARG A 75 -9.10 25.61 13.41
N MET A 76 -8.79 24.31 13.47
CA MET A 76 -9.36 23.33 12.54
C MET A 76 -10.87 23.18 12.78
N GLY A 77 -11.61 23.07 11.69
CA GLY A 77 -13.03 22.73 11.72
C GLY A 77 -13.26 21.22 11.88
N SER A 78 -14.53 20.82 11.79
CA SER A 78 -14.87 19.40 11.75
C SER A 78 -14.56 18.78 10.38
N PHE A 79 -14.16 17.51 10.35
CA PHE A 79 -13.87 16.79 9.12
C PHE A 79 -15.08 15.96 8.68
N LYS A 80 -15.38 15.98 7.37
CA LYS A 80 -16.44 15.20 6.75
C LYS A 80 -15.84 14.32 5.65
N ASN A 81 -16.03 13.01 5.76
CA ASN A 81 -15.62 12.07 4.70
C ASN A 81 -16.52 12.24 3.47
N THR A 82 -15.93 12.06 2.29
CA THR A 82 -16.59 12.18 0.99
C THR A 82 -16.24 11.02 0.07
N GLU A 83 -17.01 10.85 -1.00
CA GLU A 83 -16.76 9.81 -2.01
C GLU A 83 -15.88 10.32 -3.16
N ASN A 84 -15.65 11.64 -3.25
CA ASN A 84 -14.80 12.22 -4.28
C ASN A 84 -13.33 11.92 -3.98
N LYS A 85 -12.58 11.52 -5.02
CA LYS A 85 -11.19 11.06 -4.91
C LYS A 85 -10.19 12.19 -4.76
N PHE A 86 -10.58 13.40 -5.17
CA PHE A 86 -9.73 14.59 -5.13
C PHE A 86 -10.04 15.52 -3.96
N ASP A 87 -11.02 15.16 -3.13
CA ASP A 87 -11.30 15.88 -1.91
C ASP A 87 -10.17 15.65 -0.90
N MET A 88 -9.64 16.75 -0.36
CA MET A 88 -8.57 16.72 0.62
C MET A 88 -8.84 17.67 1.79
N ALA A 89 -8.34 17.31 2.96
CA ALA A 89 -8.39 18.16 4.14
C ALA A 89 -7.00 18.24 4.80
N ILE A 90 -6.64 19.42 5.29
CA ILE A 90 -5.36 19.66 5.94
C ILE A 90 -5.53 19.39 7.45
N HIS A 91 -4.73 18.49 8.01
CA HIS A 91 -4.77 18.14 9.43
C HIS A 91 -3.72 18.91 10.24
N GLY A 92 -3.79 20.23 10.23
CA GLY A 92 -2.90 21.12 10.97
C GLY A 92 -2.82 22.50 10.32
N ASP A 93 -1.65 23.14 10.42
CA ASP A 93 -1.41 24.45 9.80
C ASP A 93 -0.98 24.31 8.33
N GLY A 94 -1.30 25.31 7.51
CA GLY A 94 -0.95 25.35 6.08
C GLY A 94 -2.13 25.59 5.15
N PHE A 95 -1.86 25.95 3.89
CA PHE A 95 -2.86 26.29 2.89
C PHE A 95 -2.55 25.63 1.55
N PHE A 96 -3.58 25.17 0.85
CA PHE A 96 -3.47 24.79 -0.55
C PHE A 96 -3.22 26.04 -1.40
N GLY A 97 -2.31 25.95 -2.37
CA GLY A 97 -2.13 27.00 -3.36
C GLY A 97 -3.02 26.77 -4.57
N VAL A 98 -3.74 27.80 -5.00
CA VAL A 98 -4.55 27.80 -6.22
C VAL A 98 -4.17 29.01 -7.08
N ARG A 99 -4.03 28.81 -8.39
CA ARG A 99 -3.63 29.86 -9.33
C ARG A 99 -4.79 30.20 -10.25
N ASP A 100 -5.11 31.48 -10.36
CA ASP A 100 -6.13 31.94 -11.29
C ASP A 100 -5.61 31.92 -12.74
N ARG A 101 -6.51 32.07 -13.72
CA ARG A 101 -6.21 32.16 -15.16
C ARG A 101 -5.27 33.32 -15.51
N HIS A 102 -5.26 34.36 -14.69
CA HIS A 102 -4.36 35.51 -14.83
C HIS A 102 -2.93 35.24 -14.31
N GLY A 103 -2.71 34.10 -13.63
CA GLY A 103 -1.39 33.70 -13.10
C GLY A 103 -1.16 34.06 -11.63
N ASP A 104 -2.08 34.79 -11.00
CA ASP A 104 -2.01 35.13 -9.58
C ASP A 104 -2.27 33.91 -8.70
N VAL A 105 -1.45 33.75 -7.66
CA VAL A 105 -1.55 32.66 -6.69
C VAL A 105 -2.31 33.12 -5.45
N TYR A 106 -3.34 32.35 -5.11
CA TYR A 106 -4.15 32.47 -3.90
C TYR A 106 -3.97 31.24 -3.02
N TYR A 107 -4.35 31.37 -1.77
CA TYR A 107 -4.22 30.32 -0.77
C TYR A 107 -5.59 29.97 -0.20
N THR A 108 -5.89 28.70 0.00
CA THR A 108 -7.18 28.27 0.53
C THR A 108 -7.04 27.08 1.48
N ARG A 109 -8.02 26.96 2.37
CA ARG A 109 -8.22 25.77 3.21
C ARG A 109 -9.26 24.82 2.61
N ALA A 110 -10.00 25.26 1.60
CA ALA A 110 -10.97 24.44 0.91
C ALA A 110 -10.24 23.43 0.03
N GLY A 111 -10.54 22.14 0.20
CA GLY A 111 -9.93 21.06 -0.58
C GLY A 111 -10.92 20.25 -1.40
N ASN A 112 -12.05 20.85 -1.77
CA ASN A 112 -13.05 20.25 -2.66
C ASN A 112 -12.67 20.47 -4.14
N PHE A 113 -11.64 19.74 -4.58
CA PHE A 113 -11.12 19.86 -5.93
C PHE A 113 -11.77 18.87 -6.90
N ASP A 114 -11.76 19.22 -8.18
CA ASP A 114 -12.23 18.38 -9.27
C ASP A 114 -11.32 18.53 -10.50
N VAL A 115 -11.43 17.63 -11.47
CA VAL A 115 -10.62 17.65 -12.70
C VAL A 115 -11.43 18.24 -13.84
N ASP A 116 -10.87 19.25 -14.52
CA ASP A 116 -11.51 19.86 -15.69
C ASP A 116 -11.39 18.98 -16.96
N ALA A 117 -12.04 19.39 -18.05
CA ALA A 117 -12.02 18.67 -19.32
C ALA A 117 -10.62 18.60 -19.98
N ASP A 118 -9.68 19.46 -19.57
CA ASP A 118 -8.29 19.47 -20.04
C ASP A 118 -7.36 18.64 -19.14
N GLY A 119 -7.88 18.08 -18.05
CA GLY A 119 -7.16 17.28 -17.08
C GLY A 119 -6.52 18.08 -15.95
N ASN A 120 -6.76 19.39 -15.83
CA ASN A 120 -6.20 20.17 -14.72
C ASN A 120 -7.01 19.96 -13.44
N LEU A 121 -6.34 19.84 -12.31
CA LEU A 121 -6.98 19.84 -11.00
C LEU A 121 -7.36 21.27 -10.63
N VAL A 122 -8.65 21.52 -10.42
CA VAL A 122 -9.23 22.84 -10.19
C VAL A 122 -10.08 22.88 -8.92
N ASP A 123 -10.18 24.06 -8.32
CA ASP A 123 -11.20 24.34 -7.31
C ASP A 123 -12.58 24.59 -7.96
N PRO A 124 -13.67 24.70 -7.18
CA PRO A 124 -15.01 24.97 -7.73
C PRO A 124 -15.13 26.32 -8.46
N MET A 125 -14.16 27.22 -8.27
CA MET A 125 -14.08 28.52 -8.96
C MET A 125 -13.28 28.43 -10.28
N GLY A 126 -12.74 27.26 -10.61
CA GLY A 126 -11.94 27.01 -11.82
C GLY A 126 -10.49 27.49 -11.72
N LYS A 127 -9.97 27.70 -10.51
CA LYS A 127 -8.56 28.03 -10.25
C LYS A 127 -7.73 26.74 -10.15
N PHE A 128 -6.53 26.76 -10.70
CA PHE A 128 -5.67 25.59 -10.83
C PHE A 128 -4.89 25.29 -9.54
N VAL A 129 -5.04 24.08 -9.01
CA VAL A 129 -4.30 23.63 -7.83
C VAL A 129 -2.81 23.53 -8.15
N GLN A 130 -2.00 24.06 -7.22
CA GLN A 130 -0.55 24.08 -7.33
C GLN A 130 0.07 22.80 -6.74
N GLY A 131 1.12 22.31 -7.38
CA GLY A 131 1.88 21.17 -6.92
C GLY A 131 3.12 20.89 -7.73
N THR A 132 3.83 19.84 -7.31
CA THR A 132 4.98 19.30 -8.02
C THR A 132 4.49 18.13 -8.87
N MET A 133 4.75 18.20 -10.17
CA MET A 133 4.41 17.14 -11.13
C MET A 133 5.60 16.20 -11.29
N ALA A 134 5.32 14.90 -11.46
CA ALA A 134 6.33 13.95 -11.91
C ALA A 134 6.77 14.26 -13.34
N ASN A 135 7.99 13.83 -13.69
CA ASN A 135 8.54 14.02 -15.02
C ASN A 135 7.90 13.06 -16.03
N LEU A 136 6.77 13.47 -16.59
CA LEU A 136 6.05 12.71 -17.60
C LEU A 136 6.78 12.74 -18.95
N LYS A 137 7.23 11.58 -19.41
CA LYS A 137 7.87 11.42 -20.73
C LYS A 137 6.81 11.04 -21.75
N THR A 138 6.87 11.60 -22.95
CA THR A 138 6.02 11.13 -24.05
C THR A 138 6.47 9.76 -24.51
N ALA A 139 5.55 8.81 -24.57
CA ALA A 139 5.76 7.45 -25.04
C ALA A 139 4.82 7.12 -26.21
N THR A 140 5.28 6.23 -27.09
CA THR A 140 4.44 5.66 -28.14
C THR A 140 3.72 4.44 -27.55
N PRO A 141 2.38 4.45 -27.47
CA PRO A 141 1.62 3.32 -26.94
C PRO A 141 1.70 2.11 -27.89
N SER A 142 1.57 0.90 -27.34
CA SER A 142 1.49 -0.31 -28.16
C SER A 142 0.18 -0.37 -28.95
N LYS A 143 0.15 -1.19 -30.01
CA LYS A 143 -1.07 -1.43 -30.80
C LYS A 143 -2.22 -2.02 -29.96
N ASN A 144 -1.90 -2.76 -28.90
CA ASN A 144 -2.88 -3.35 -28.00
C ASN A 144 -3.43 -2.31 -27.02
N ALA A 145 -2.55 -1.47 -26.47
CA ALA A 145 -2.92 -0.33 -25.63
C ALA A 145 -3.87 0.64 -26.35
N LEU A 146 -3.60 0.95 -27.62
CA LEU A 146 -4.45 1.79 -28.48
C LEU A 146 -5.87 1.20 -28.66
N LYS A 147 -6.01 -0.12 -28.79
CA LYS A 147 -7.31 -0.78 -28.94
C LYS A 147 -8.14 -0.78 -27.65
N GLN A 148 -7.48 -0.81 -26.49
CA GLN A 148 -8.14 -0.94 -25.20
C GLN A 148 -8.59 0.40 -24.59
N TYR A 149 -7.91 1.50 -24.91
CA TYR A 149 -8.14 2.78 -24.22
C TYR A 149 -9.35 3.56 -24.77
N ASP A 150 -9.54 3.60 -26.09
CA ASP A 150 -10.76 4.05 -26.79
C ASP A 150 -10.48 3.93 -28.29
N SER A 151 -11.19 3.04 -29.00
CA SER A 151 -11.00 2.83 -30.44
C SER A 151 -11.38 4.03 -31.32
N THR A 152 -11.90 5.12 -30.76
CA THR A 152 -12.49 6.24 -31.50
C THR A 152 -11.65 7.52 -31.56
N LYS A 153 -10.54 7.62 -30.81
CA LYS A 153 -9.66 8.81 -30.82
C LYS A 153 -8.25 8.44 -31.29
N ASP A 154 -7.73 9.18 -32.27
CA ASP A 154 -6.35 9.10 -32.74
C ASP A 154 -5.38 9.60 -31.65
N ILE A 155 -5.09 8.76 -30.67
CA ILE A 155 -4.18 9.09 -29.57
C ILE A 155 -2.76 8.74 -30.01
N ASN A 156 -2.10 9.70 -30.66
CA ASN A 156 -0.72 9.52 -31.16
C ASN A 156 0.37 9.80 -30.10
N LYS A 157 -0.01 10.19 -28.87
CA LYS A 157 0.93 10.50 -27.78
C LYS A 157 0.37 9.98 -26.45
N ALA A 158 1.12 9.11 -25.79
CA ALA A 158 0.88 8.74 -24.40
C ALA A 158 1.91 9.41 -23.49
N PHE A 159 1.60 9.51 -22.20
CA PHE A 159 2.59 9.87 -21.18
C PHE A 159 2.95 8.63 -20.38
N SER A 160 4.26 8.41 -20.16
CA SER A 160 4.80 7.37 -19.28
C SER A 160 5.53 8.00 -18.11
N ILE A 161 5.50 7.32 -16.96
CA ILE A 161 6.24 7.72 -15.75
C ILE A 161 7.53 6.92 -15.68
N ASP A 162 8.59 7.54 -15.14
CA ASP A 162 9.81 6.82 -14.80
C ASP A 162 9.60 6.03 -13.49
N GLU A 163 9.72 4.71 -13.55
CA GLU A 163 9.43 3.82 -12.42
C GLU A 163 10.29 4.07 -11.17
N LYS A 164 11.46 4.70 -11.34
CA LYS A 164 12.41 4.99 -10.25
C LYS A 164 12.22 6.38 -9.66
N GLU A 165 11.30 7.18 -10.18
CA GLU A 165 11.09 8.54 -9.73
C GLU A 165 10.39 8.55 -8.37
N VAL A 166 11.14 8.93 -7.34
CA VAL A 166 10.57 9.30 -6.05
C VAL A 166 10.10 10.75 -6.19
N LEU A 167 8.78 10.95 -6.22
CA LEU A 167 8.20 12.28 -6.32
C LEU A 167 8.30 13.01 -4.98
N GLU A 168 9.35 13.81 -4.84
CA GLU A 168 9.50 14.76 -3.73
C GLU A 168 8.79 16.08 -4.04
N LEU A 169 8.46 16.85 -2.99
CA LEU A 169 7.89 18.18 -3.17
C LEU A 169 9.03 19.15 -3.54
N GLU A 170 8.92 19.86 -4.65
CA GLU A 170 9.88 20.89 -5.02
C GLU A 170 9.77 22.12 -4.11
N ASN A 171 10.62 23.13 -4.32
CA ASN A 171 10.56 24.38 -3.56
C ASN A 171 9.28 25.18 -3.90
N GLU A 172 8.97 26.17 -3.07
CA GLU A 172 7.78 27.02 -3.18
C GLU A 172 7.65 27.75 -4.53
N ASN A 173 8.75 28.01 -5.22
CA ASN A 173 8.80 28.76 -6.48
C ASN A 173 8.70 27.90 -7.74
N ALA A 174 8.94 26.59 -7.64
CA ALA A 174 8.90 25.66 -8.76
C ALA A 174 7.54 24.97 -8.93
N GLN A 175 6.55 25.30 -8.10
CA GLN A 175 5.23 24.71 -8.17
C GLN A 175 4.51 25.09 -9.47
N THR A 176 3.90 24.09 -10.09
CA THR A 176 3.16 24.20 -11.35
C THR A 176 1.70 23.81 -11.15
N ASN A 177 0.88 24.06 -12.16
CA ASN A 177 -0.51 23.60 -12.14
C ASN A 177 -0.52 22.07 -12.27
N ILE A 178 -1.24 21.39 -11.38
CA ILE A 178 -1.38 19.93 -11.44
C ILE A 178 -2.24 19.58 -12.67
N LYS A 179 -1.64 18.88 -13.64
CA LYS A 179 -2.31 18.43 -14.85
C LYS A 179 -2.22 16.92 -14.97
N LEU A 180 -3.37 16.26 -14.83
CA LEU A 180 -3.57 14.82 -14.87
C LEU A 180 -3.95 14.41 -16.30
N PRO A 181 -3.05 13.78 -17.08
CA PRO A 181 -3.35 13.40 -18.44
C PRO A 181 -4.42 12.31 -18.49
N HIS A 182 -5.44 12.47 -19.32
CA HIS A 182 -6.43 11.40 -19.51
C HIS A 182 -5.76 10.07 -19.90
N PHE A 183 -4.82 10.12 -20.86
CA PHE A 183 -4.12 8.93 -21.34
C PHE A 183 -2.71 8.83 -20.75
N LEU A 184 -2.59 7.94 -19.77
CA LEU A 184 -1.32 7.54 -19.18
C LEU A 184 -1.05 6.06 -19.49
N TYR A 185 0.16 5.79 -19.96
CA TYR A 185 0.59 4.49 -20.45
C TYR A 185 1.91 4.11 -19.79
N GLN A 186 1.90 2.95 -19.14
CA GLN A 186 3.09 2.34 -18.58
C GLN A 186 3.59 1.26 -19.56
N GLN A 187 4.85 1.38 -19.97
CA GLN A 187 5.50 0.38 -20.81
C GLN A 187 5.72 -0.92 -20.03
N ALA A 188 5.67 -2.05 -20.73
CA ALA A 188 6.02 -3.33 -20.13
C ALA A 188 7.48 -3.35 -19.69
N LYS A 189 7.74 -4.04 -18.58
CA LYS A 189 9.07 -4.28 -18.07
C LYS A 189 9.32 -5.77 -17.99
N ALA A 190 10.34 -6.22 -18.72
CA ALA A 190 10.74 -7.62 -18.65
C ALA A 190 11.17 -7.99 -17.24
N THR A 191 10.82 -9.21 -16.84
CA THR A 191 11.28 -9.79 -15.59
C THR A 191 12.75 -10.15 -15.73
N LYS A 192 13.60 -9.57 -14.89
CA LYS A 192 15.03 -9.92 -14.83
C LYS A 192 15.37 -10.64 -13.54
N ASN A 193 14.56 -10.49 -12.49
CA ASN A 193 14.80 -11.10 -11.19
C ASN A 193 13.51 -11.73 -10.63
N VAL A 194 13.64 -12.96 -10.12
CA VAL A 194 12.59 -13.68 -9.41
C VAL A 194 13.13 -14.13 -8.06
N ASP A 195 12.56 -13.60 -6.99
CA ASP A 195 12.89 -13.96 -5.60
C ASP A 195 11.88 -14.98 -5.07
N ILE A 196 12.38 -16.10 -4.55
CA ILE A 196 11.58 -17.23 -4.07
C ILE A 196 11.91 -17.50 -2.61
N LYS A 197 10.88 -17.52 -1.78
CA LYS A 197 10.97 -17.76 -0.34
C LYS A 197 9.92 -18.75 0.13
N GLY A 198 10.16 -19.35 1.30
CA GLY A 198 9.19 -20.22 1.96
C GLY A 198 9.79 -21.53 2.44
N ASN A 199 8.99 -22.60 2.41
CA ASN A 199 9.35 -23.89 2.95
C ASN A 199 9.03 -25.03 1.96
N LEU A 200 10.03 -25.88 1.70
CA LEU A 200 9.87 -27.18 1.07
C LEU A 200 9.61 -28.25 2.14
N ASP A 201 8.55 -29.02 1.98
CA ASP A 201 8.12 -30.02 2.95
C ASP A 201 9.06 -31.23 2.92
N ALA A 202 9.86 -31.37 3.97
CA ALA A 202 10.82 -32.45 4.15
C ALA A 202 10.17 -33.74 4.71
N THR A 203 8.88 -33.73 5.06
CA THR A 203 8.18 -34.84 5.71
C THR A 203 8.35 -36.13 4.92
N ARG A 204 8.93 -37.15 5.56
CA ARG A 204 9.18 -38.44 4.91
C ARG A 204 7.85 -39.12 4.63
N LYS A 205 7.60 -39.44 3.37
CA LYS A 205 6.43 -40.20 2.93
C LYS A 205 6.88 -41.62 2.64
N PHE A 206 6.14 -42.60 3.15
CA PHE A 206 6.42 -44.01 2.94
C PHE A 206 5.25 -44.65 2.20
N GLU A 207 5.53 -45.33 1.11
CA GLU A 207 4.55 -46.06 0.31
C GLU A 207 5.01 -47.49 0.07
N ASN A 208 4.05 -48.40 -0.13
CA ASN A 208 4.33 -49.76 -0.54
C ASN A 208 4.72 -49.79 -2.01
N VAL A 209 6.00 -49.99 -2.29
CA VAL A 209 6.56 -50.00 -3.65
C VAL A 209 6.91 -51.43 -4.05
N LYS A 210 6.66 -51.78 -5.31
CA LYS A 210 7.14 -53.04 -5.93
C LYS A 210 8.53 -52.79 -6.51
N VAL A 211 9.53 -53.50 -6.00
CA VAL A 211 10.92 -53.42 -6.45
C VAL A 211 11.28 -54.70 -7.18
N ASP A 212 11.64 -54.59 -8.45
CA ASP A 212 12.09 -55.74 -9.24
C ASP A 212 13.39 -56.33 -8.67
N LEU A 213 13.39 -57.64 -8.44
CA LEU A 213 14.59 -58.38 -8.06
C LEU A 213 15.37 -58.75 -9.32
N LYS A 214 16.69 -58.54 -9.31
CA LYS A 214 17.56 -58.95 -10.42
C LYS A 214 17.47 -60.47 -10.63
N GLN A 215 17.49 -60.92 -11.88
CA GLN A 215 17.43 -62.36 -12.20
C GLN A 215 18.49 -63.19 -11.46
N ASP A 216 19.69 -62.64 -11.26
CA ASP A 216 20.79 -63.33 -10.58
C ASP A 216 20.62 -63.44 -9.04
N SER A 217 19.62 -62.74 -8.48
CA SER A 217 19.37 -62.73 -7.02
C SER A 217 18.50 -63.89 -6.54
N TYR A 218 17.96 -64.69 -7.46
CA TYR A 218 17.15 -65.87 -7.16
C TYR A 218 17.37 -67.00 -8.16
N LYS A 219 17.11 -68.22 -7.72
CA LYS A 219 17.18 -69.44 -8.52
C LYS A 219 15.84 -70.14 -8.44
N HIS A 220 15.50 -70.84 -9.51
CA HIS A 220 14.32 -71.68 -9.57
C HIS A 220 14.70 -73.07 -10.05
N GLU A 221 14.02 -74.06 -9.51
CA GLU A 221 14.06 -75.45 -9.93
C GLU A 221 12.65 -75.84 -10.35
N ILE A 222 12.52 -76.39 -11.55
CA ILE A 222 11.23 -76.79 -12.12
C ILE A 222 11.26 -78.29 -12.35
N LYS A 223 10.29 -79.00 -11.78
CA LYS A 223 10.05 -80.41 -12.05
C LYS A 223 8.81 -80.51 -12.92
N ALA A 224 9.01 -80.49 -14.24
CA ALA A 224 7.92 -80.49 -15.21
C ALA A 224 7.01 -81.73 -15.07
N ASP A 225 7.59 -82.90 -14.77
CA ASP A 225 6.84 -84.15 -14.59
C ASP A 225 5.93 -84.15 -13.36
N GLU A 226 6.33 -83.44 -12.29
CA GLU A 226 5.59 -83.30 -11.04
C GLU A 226 4.71 -82.04 -11.00
N LYS A 227 4.82 -81.18 -12.02
CA LYS A 227 4.20 -79.86 -12.12
C LYS A 227 4.47 -78.97 -10.90
N THR A 228 5.67 -79.07 -10.32
CA THR A 228 6.09 -78.28 -9.15
C THR A 228 7.20 -77.30 -9.51
N ILE A 229 7.19 -76.16 -8.82
CA ILE A 229 8.26 -75.17 -8.89
C ILE A 229 8.75 -74.81 -7.49
N SER A 230 10.07 -74.82 -7.34
CA SER A 230 10.78 -74.36 -6.15
C SER A 230 11.59 -73.13 -6.51
N ILE A 231 11.42 -72.03 -5.79
CA ILE A 231 12.11 -70.76 -6.05
C ILE A 231 12.68 -70.26 -4.74
N SER A 232 13.96 -69.93 -4.74
CA SER A 232 14.62 -69.34 -3.58
C SER A 232 15.56 -68.23 -4.01
N GLY A 233 15.77 -67.27 -3.14
CA GLY A 233 16.65 -66.14 -3.41
C GLY A 233 17.10 -65.45 -2.15
N ASN A 234 17.96 -64.45 -2.34
CA ASN A 234 18.38 -63.57 -1.26
C ASN A 234 18.35 -62.12 -1.74
N ILE A 235 17.59 -61.29 -1.02
CA ILE A 235 17.39 -59.87 -1.36
C ILE A 235 18.67 -59.05 -1.27
N ASN A 236 19.62 -59.44 -0.41
CA ASN A 236 20.89 -58.74 -0.24
C ASN A 236 21.73 -58.74 -1.53
N ASN A 237 21.43 -59.63 -2.49
CA ASN A 237 22.09 -59.69 -3.79
C ASN A 237 21.45 -58.78 -4.86
N SER A 238 20.42 -58.00 -4.50
CA SER A 238 19.77 -57.03 -5.38
C SER A 238 20.05 -55.59 -4.93
N PRO A 239 20.98 -54.87 -5.58
CA PRO A 239 21.34 -53.49 -5.18
C PRO A 239 20.22 -52.47 -5.35
N SER A 240 19.11 -52.86 -6.00
CA SER A 240 17.90 -52.03 -6.13
C SER A 240 17.06 -51.98 -4.84
N VAL A 241 17.36 -52.81 -3.84
CA VAL A 241 16.62 -52.86 -2.57
C VAL A 241 17.39 -52.10 -1.48
N ASN A 242 16.93 -50.88 -1.17
CA ASN A 242 17.57 -50.02 -0.17
C ASN A 242 17.27 -50.42 1.28
N LYS A 243 16.07 -50.95 1.57
CA LYS A 243 15.63 -51.45 2.89
C LYS A 243 14.58 -52.54 2.71
N TYR A 244 14.61 -53.55 3.57
CA TYR A 244 13.58 -54.59 3.71
C TYR A 244 13.34 -54.90 5.20
N LYS A 245 12.20 -55.51 5.50
CA LYS A 245 11.87 -56.03 6.83
C LYS A 245 11.49 -57.51 6.73
N LYS A 246 11.76 -58.27 7.79
CA LYS A 246 11.21 -59.63 7.95
C LYS A 246 9.70 -59.58 7.76
N GLY A 247 9.17 -60.44 6.90
CA GLY A 247 7.74 -60.50 6.58
C GLY A 247 7.30 -59.63 5.40
N ASP A 248 8.19 -58.82 4.79
CA ASP A 248 7.90 -58.18 3.51
C ASP A 248 7.54 -59.26 2.46
N SER A 249 6.62 -58.94 1.55
CA SER A 249 6.08 -59.92 0.61
C SER A 249 6.86 -59.92 -0.70
N ILE A 250 7.26 -61.10 -1.17
CA ILE A 250 7.83 -61.29 -2.51
C ILE A 250 6.74 -61.84 -3.41
N ILE A 251 6.44 -61.09 -4.46
CA ILE A 251 5.50 -61.46 -5.51
C ILE A 251 6.30 -62.11 -6.63
N ILE A 252 6.03 -63.38 -6.90
CA ILE A 252 6.65 -64.16 -7.96
C ILE A 252 5.64 -64.32 -9.08
N LYS A 253 6.00 -63.84 -10.27
CA LYS A 253 5.23 -63.98 -11.50
C LYS A 253 5.85 -65.07 -12.35
N ILE A 254 5.07 -66.10 -12.64
CA ILE A 254 5.46 -67.22 -13.50
C ILE A 254 4.56 -67.18 -14.72
N LYS A 255 5.18 -67.04 -15.89
CA LYS A 255 4.49 -67.03 -17.19
C LYS A 255 4.87 -68.26 -17.99
N ASP A 256 3.88 -69.01 -18.45
CA ASP A 256 4.00 -70.21 -19.29
C ASP A 256 3.11 -70.05 -20.53
N GLY A 257 3.69 -69.58 -21.63
CA GLY A 257 2.94 -69.13 -22.81
C GLY A 257 1.98 -67.96 -22.46
N ASP A 258 0.67 -68.20 -22.61
CA ASP A 258 -0.40 -67.24 -22.27
C ASP A 258 -0.90 -67.35 -20.82
N LYS A 259 -0.42 -68.35 -20.05
CA LYS A 259 -0.85 -68.56 -18.66
C LYS A 259 0.08 -67.80 -17.71
N LEU A 260 -0.51 -67.10 -16.74
CA LEU A 260 0.20 -66.35 -15.71
C LEU A 260 -0.23 -66.83 -14.31
N SER A 261 0.75 -67.07 -13.43
CA SER A 261 0.54 -67.35 -12.01
C SER A 261 1.26 -66.29 -11.19
N GLU A 262 0.57 -65.74 -10.19
CA GLU A 262 1.17 -64.89 -9.17
C GLU A 262 1.21 -65.66 -7.85
N LEU A 263 2.41 -65.89 -7.34
CA LEU A 263 2.66 -66.55 -6.06
C LEU A 263 3.26 -65.52 -5.10
N SER A 264 3.06 -65.71 -3.80
CA SER A 264 3.65 -64.85 -2.78
C SER A 264 4.36 -65.65 -1.72
N THR A 265 5.56 -65.22 -1.35
CA THR A 265 6.29 -65.70 -0.16
C THR A 265 6.75 -64.51 0.68
N GLN A 266 7.35 -64.77 1.84
CA GLN A 266 7.82 -63.75 2.76
C GLN A 266 9.34 -63.78 2.91
N VAL A 267 9.90 -62.62 3.23
CA VAL A 267 11.32 -62.44 3.51
C VAL A 267 11.66 -62.86 4.94
N ASN A 268 12.70 -63.68 5.09
CA ASN A 268 13.26 -64.08 6.39
C ASN A 268 14.17 -63.00 6.98
N GLU A 269 14.59 -63.16 8.25
CA GLU A 269 15.44 -62.18 8.94
C GLU A 269 16.82 -61.98 8.29
N ASP A 270 17.34 -63.01 7.63
CA ASP A 270 18.62 -62.99 6.91
C ASP A 270 18.49 -62.51 5.45
N GLY A 271 17.29 -62.04 5.06
CA GLY A 271 16.98 -61.61 3.69
C GLY A 271 16.81 -62.77 2.70
N SER A 272 16.90 -64.02 3.17
CA SER A 272 16.55 -65.20 2.36
C SER A 272 15.04 -65.29 2.20
N TRP A 273 14.62 -65.97 1.14
CA TRP A 273 13.24 -66.31 0.91
C TRP A 273 13.17 -67.58 0.08
N GLU A 274 12.13 -68.36 0.32
CA GLU A 274 11.90 -69.59 -0.42
C GLU A 274 10.42 -69.88 -0.59
N LEU A 275 10.11 -70.55 -1.69
CA LEU A 275 8.86 -71.21 -1.97
C LEU A 275 9.23 -72.61 -2.48
N LYS A 276 8.87 -73.65 -1.73
CA LYS A 276 9.26 -75.04 -2.04
C LYS A 276 8.07 -75.83 -2.57
N ASP A 277 8.33 -76.58 -3.64
CA ASP A 277 7.45 -77.59 -4.26
C ASP A 277 6.01 -77.09 -4.50
N TYR A 278 5.86 -75.85 -4.96
CA TYR A 278 4.55 -75.28 -5.22
C TYR A 278 3.95 -75.88 -6.50
N LYS A 279 2.77 -76.46 -6.39
CA LYS A 279 2.12 -77.20 -7.49
C LYS A 279 1.33 -76.27 -8.41
N LEU A 280 1.58 -76.35 -9.71
CA LEU A 280 0.94 -75.55 -10.77
C LEU A 280 0.24 -76.47 -11.78
N ASP A 281 -0.84 -77.12 -11.35
CA ASP A 281 -1.55 -78.16 -12.11
C ASP A 281 -2.02 -77.74 -13.51
N TYR A 282 -2.25 -76.43 -13.70
CA TYR A 282 -2.78 -75.83 -14.93
C TYR A 282 -1.70 -75.35 -15.90
N MET A 283 -0.40 -75.51 -15.59
CA MET A 283 0.74 -75.14 -16.46
C MET A 283 1.50 -76.38 -16.97
N ASP A 284 2.20 -76.25 -18.10
CA ASP A 284 3.03 -77.31 -18.72
C ASP A 284 4.51 -77.19 -18.28
N LEU A 285 4.92 -76.00 -17.81
CA LEU A 285 6.21 -75.71 -17.17
C LEU A 285 7.47 -76.05 -18.02
N LYS A 286 7.32 -76.26 -19.33
CA LYS A 286 8.45 -76.59 -20.23
C LYS A 286 9.32 -75.40 -20.60
N LYS A 287 8.73 -74.19 -20.69
CA LYS A 287 9.43 -72.94 -21.00
C LYS A 287 8.75 -71.80 -20.27
N VAL A 288 9.24 -71.47 -19.07
CA VAL A 288 8.64 -70.46 -18.22
C VAL A 288 9.54 -69.23 -18.06
N GLU A 289 8.90 -68.07 -17.98
CA GLU A 289 9.54 -66.83 -17.56
C GLU A 289 9.17 -66.58 -16.09
N VAL A 290 10.19 -66.55 -15.23
CA VAL A 290 10.03 -66.27 -13.80
C VAL A 290 10.59 -64.90 -13.51
N SER A 291 9.76 -64.03 -12.93
CA SER A 291 10.18 -62.74 -12.38
C SER A 291 9.74 -62.62 -10.94
N ALA A 292 10.55 -61.97 -10.10
CA ALA A 292 10.25 -61.75 -8.69
C ALA A 292 10.32 -60.26 -8.36
N GLN A 293 9.35 -59.77 -7.59
CA GLN A 293 9.25 -58.39 -7.13
C GLN A 293 9.11 -58.38 -5.61
N LEU A 294 9.90 -57.58 -4.92
CA LEU A 294 9.73 -57.31 -3.50
C LEU A 294 8.71 -56.20 -3.30
N LEU A 295 7.63 -56.47 -2.57
CA LEU A 295 6.72 -55.45 -2.07
C LEU A 295 7.18 -55.02 -0.68
N THR A 296 7.71 -53.80 -0.57
CA THR A 296 8.23 -53.27 0.69
C THR A 296 7.88 -51.80 0.84
N ASN A 297 7.79 -51.34 2.09
CA ASN A 297 7.46 -49.96 2.41
C ASN A 297 8.72 -49.09 2.36
N GLN A 298 8.85 -48.23 1.35
CA GLN A 298 10.04 -47.39 1.12
C GLN A 298 9.69 -45.91 1.13
N GLU A 299 10.68 -45.06 1.45
CA GLU A 299 10.51 -43.61 1.37
C GLU A 299 10.38 -43.20 -0.11
N VAL A 300 9.32 -42.48 -0.44
CA VAL A 300 9.08 -41.92 -1.78
C VAL A 300 9.47 -40.45 -1.82
N ALA A 301 10.00 -40.01 -2.97
CA ALA A 301 10.49 -38.64 -3.13
C ALA A 301 9.34 -37.64 -3.03
N ASN A 302 9.49 -36.65 -2.14
CA ASN A 302 8.57 -35.53 -2.11
C ASN A 302 8.75 -34.70 -3.39
N VAL A 303 7.66 -34.47 -4.11
CA VAL A 303 7.62 -33.59 -5.29
C VAL A 303 6.81 -32.36 -4.96
N GLN A 304 7.37 -31.18 -5.22
CA GLN A 304 6.68 -29.91 -5.10
C GLN A 304 6.80 -29.14 -6.40
N LYS A 305 5.74 -28.41 -6.75
CA LYS A 305 5.69 -27.58 -7.95
C LYS A 305 5.34 -26.16 -7.57
N MET A 306 6.00 -25.21 -8.21
CA MET A 306 5.74 -23.79 -8.07
C MET A 306 5.69 -23.20 -9.47
N SER A 307 4.91 -22.15 -9.66
CA SER A 307 4.88 -21.45 -10.93
C SER A 307 4.62 -19.98 -10.73
N THR A 308 5.23 -19.14 -11.55
CA THR A 308 4.98 -17.71 -11.59
C THR A 308 5.01 -17.22 -13.03
N ASP A 309 4.17 -16.24 -13.31
CA ASP A 309 4.22 -15.53 -14.58
C ASP A 309 5.48 -14.67 -14.64
N ILE A 310 6.19 -14.69 -15.76
CA ILE A 310 7.30 -13.79 -16.08
C ILE A 310 6.94 -13.01 -17.35
N PHE A 311 7.54 -11.85 -17.51
CA PHE A 311 7.25 -10.94 -18.63
C PHE A 311 8.48 -10.75 -19.50
N ASN A 312 8.27 -10.77 -20.81
CA ASN A 312 9.32 -10.64 -21.80
C ASN A 312 9.51 -9.17 -22.22
N ASP A 313 10.62 -8.86 -22.91
CA ASP A 313 10.93 -7.50 -23.38
C ASP A 313 9.91 -6.98 -24.42
N ASP A 314 9.14 -7.87 -25.06
CA ASP A 314 8.07 -7.55 -26.01
C ASP A 314 6.69 -7.33 -25.36
N GLY A 315 6.60 -7.49 -24.03
CA GLY A 315 5.37 -7.37 -23.25
C GLY A 315 4.49 -8.63 -23.21
N THR A 316 4.90 -9.72 -23.86
CA THR A 316 4.22 -11.01 -23.76
C THR A 316 4.47 -11.70 -22.43
N LYS A 317 3.59 -12.64 -22.09
CA LYS A 317 3.61 -13.37 -20.82
C LYS A 317 4.16 -14.79 -21.01
N SER A 318 5.15 -15.19 -20.22
CA SER A 318 5.60 -16.58 -20.13
C SER A 318 5.35 -17.14 -18.73
N LEU A 319 5.31 -18.47 -18.59
CA LEU A 319 5.15 -19.13 -17.30
C LEU A 319 6.47 -19.80 -16.90
N LEU A 320 7.06 -19.37 -15.78
CA LEU A 320 8.17 -20.06 -15.15
C LEU A 320 7.61 -21.12 -14.19
N SER A 321 7.85 -22.39 -14.48
CA SER A 321 7.51 -23.53 -13.63
C SER A 321 8.75 -24.12 -12.98
N LEU A 322 8.71 -24.36 -11.68
CA LEU A 322 9.78 -24.93 -10.88
C LEU A 322 9.28 -26.22 -10.24
N ARG A 323 9.95 -27.33 -10.53
CA ARG A 323 9.65 -28.64 -9.95
C ARG A 323 10.80 -29.06 -9.06
N TYR A 324 10.50 -29.25 -7.78
CA TYR A 324 11.42 -29.70 -6.75
C TYR A 324 11.17 -31.19 -6.47
N THR A 325 12.21 -32.00 -6.51
CA THR A 325 12.15 -33.43 -6.18
C THR A 325 13.19 -33.74 -5.11
N LYS A 326 12.74 -34.17 -3.94
CA LYS A 326 13.64 -34.54 -2.83
C LYS A 326 14.47 -35.76 -3.23
N GLN A 327 15.80 -35.68 -3.13
CA GLN A 327 16.66 -36.81 -3.44
C GLN A 327 16.51 -37.93 -2.39
N ILE A 328 16.53 -39.18 -2.84
CA ILE A 328 16.51 -40.36 -1.97
C ILE A 328 17.55 -41.36 -2.49
N PRO A 329 18.45 -41.87 -1.64
CA PRO A 329 18.63 -41.55 -0.22
C PRO A 329 19.33 -40.21 0.01
N GLN A 330 19.01 -39.52 1.11
CA GLN A 330 19.71 -38.31 1.54
C GLN A 330 21.15 -38.65 1.97
N GLN A 331 22.12 -37.92 1.44
CA GLN A 331 23.54 -38.10 1.75
C GLN A 331 23.94 -37.14 2.89
N ASN A 332 24.45 -37.67 4.00
CA ASN A 332 24.87 -36.92 5.20
C ASN A 332 23.72 -36.19 5.94
N ASP A 333 24.06 -35.30 6.89
CA ASP A 333 23.10 -34.42 7.61
C ASP A 333 22.55 -33.26 6.75
N LYS A 334 22.64 -33.37 5.42
CA LYS A 334 22.16 -32.35 4.47
C LYS A 334 20.88 -32.84 3.81
N THR A 335 19.98 -31.92 3.50
CA THR A 335 18.79 -32.21 2.69
C THR A 335 19.01 -31.69 1.28
N VAL A 336 18.93 -32.55 0.27
CA VAL A 336 19.14 -32.20 -1.14
C VAL A 336 17.84 -32.36 -1.93
N TRP A 337 17.56 -31.36 -2.76
CA TRP A 337 16.44 -31.33 -3.70
C TRP A 337 16.94 -31.08 -5.12
N ASP A 338 16.54 -31.91 -6.06
CA ASP A 338 16.68 -31.64 -7.49
C ASP A 338 15.64 -30.60 -7.90
N ILE A 339 16.07 -29.57 -8.62
CA ILE A 339 15.18 -28.53 -9.14
C ILE A 339 15.21 -28.54 -10.67
N GLU A 340 14.04 -28.55 -11.29
CA GLU A 340 13.86 -28.40 -12.73
C GLU A 340 13.05 -27.13 -12.97
N ALA A 341 13.66 -26.15 -13.63
CA ALA A 341 13.03 -24.93 -14.06
C ALA A 341 12.68 -25.03 -15.54
N THR A 342 11.44 -24.67 -15.89
CA THR A 342 10.94 -24.70 -17.25
C THR A 342 10.20 -23.40 -17.54
N ILE A 343 10.56 -22.72 -18.63
CA ILE A 343 9.81 -21.58 -19.16
C ILE A 343 8.92 -22.09 -20.29
N THR A 344 7.64 -21.78 -20.24
CA THR A 344 6.69 -22.00 -21.35
C THR A 344 6.12 -20.68 -21.86
N ASP A 345 5.83 -20.63 -23.16
CA ASP A 345 5.14 -19.49 -23.80
C ASP A 345 3.62 -19.50 -23.51
N GLU A 346 2.89 -18.52 -24.06
CA GLU A 346 1.43 -18.41 -23.92
C GLU A 346 0.66 -19.59 -24.54
N GLN A 347 1.27 -20.34 -25.45
CA GLN A 347 0.69 -21.53 -26.08
C GLN A 347 1.10 -22.83 -25.35
N ASN A 348 1.76 -22.72 -24.19
CA ASN A 348 2.32 -23.82 -23.40
C ASN A 348 3.44 -24.61 -24.09
N ASN A 349 4.09 -24.07 -25.12
CA ASN A 349 5.29 -24.67 -25.67
C ASN A 349 6.47 -24.38 -24.75
N ILE A 350 7.33 -25.39 -24.56
CA ILE A 350 8.54 -25.25 -23.76
C ILE A 350 9.55 -24.40 -24.53
N VAL A 351 9.94 -23.27 -23.95
CA VAL A 351 10.96 -22.36 -24.48
C VAL A 351 12.33 -22.80 -24.00
N GLU A 352 12.47 -23.04 -22.69
CA GLU A 352 13.74 -23.44 -22.08
C GLU A 352 13.49 -24.34 -20.88
N THR A 353 14.42 -25.26 -20.60
CA THR A 353 14.45 -26.04 -19.38
C THR A 353 15.87 -26.13 -18.84
N LYS A 354 16.03 -25.86 -17.54
CA LYS A 354 17.31 -25.93 -16.84
C LYS A 354 17.16 -26.69 -15.54
N LYS A 355 18.08 -27.62 -15.31
CA LYS A 355 18.14 -28.40 -14.07
C LYS A 355 19.20 -27.83 -13.14
N GLY A 356 18.95 -27.97 -11.85
CA GLY A 356 19.90 -27.62 -10.80
C GLY A 356 19.63 -28.42 -9.54
N MET A 357 20.30 -28.03 -8.48
CA MET A 357 20.27 -28.70 -7.19
C MET A 357 20.25 -27.65 -6.09
N LEU A 358 19.47 -27.92 -5.04
CA LEU A 358 19.39 -27.13 -3.82
C LEU A 358 19.87 -27.97 -2.65
N THR A 359 20.88 -27.47 -1.95
CA THR A 359 21.48 -28.14 -0.79
C THR A 359 21.17 -27.34 0.46
N PHE A 360 20.48 -27.98 1.40
CA PHE A 360 20.12 -27.41 2.69
C PHE A 360 20.98 -28.01 3.80
N GLY A 361 21.36 -27.16 4.76
CA GLY A 361 22.09 -27.59 5.94
C GLY A 361 21.20 -28.31 6.97
N PRO A 362 21.77 -28.80 8.07
CA PRO A 362 21.04 -29.57 9.09
C PRO A 362 19.89 -28.80 9.76
N LYS A 363 19.96 -27.46 9.75
CA LYS A 363 18.93 -26.57 10.30
C LYS A 363 17.83 -26.20 9.30
N GLY A 364 17.78 -26.84 8.13
CA GLY A 364 16.78 -26.56 7.09
C GLY A 364 17.01 -25.28 6.28
N THR A 365 18.14 -24.59 6.46
CA THR A 365 18.50 -23.38 5.71
C THR A 365 19.21 -23.71 4.41
N LEU A 366 18.91 -22.99 3.32
CA LEU A 366 19.61 -23.15 2.05
C LEU A 366 21.09 -22.73 2.18
N VAL A 367 21.98 -23.64 1.79
CA VAL A 367 23.44 -23.45 1.83
C VAL A 367 23.98 -23.18 0.43
N GLU A 368 23.46 -23.89 -0.56
CA GLU A 368 23.97 -23.83 -1.93
C GLU A 368 22.85 -24.07 -2.94
N THR A 369 22.91 -23.37 -4.08
CA THR A 369 22.06 -23.59 -5.25
C THR A 369 22.93 -23.60 -6.51
N THR A 370 22.65 -24.51 -7.43
CA THR A 370 23.27 -24.50 -8.77
C THR A 370 22.37 -23.87 -9.84
N LEU A 371 21.10 -23.63 -9.53
CA LEU A 371 20.20 -22.87 -10.40
C LEU A 371 20.18 -21.40 -9.94
N THR A 372 20.73 -20.52 -10.77
CA THR A 372 20.80 -19.07 -10.50
C THR A 372 20.13 -18.23 -11.58
N GLU A 373 19.89 -18.80 -12.76
CA GLU A 373 19.27 -18.10 -13.90
C GLU A 373 18.64 -19.10 -14.87
N ILE A 374 17.66 -18.68 -15.66
CA ILE A 374 17.09 -19.39 -16.80
C ILE A 374 16.51 -18.37 -17.79
N GLY A 375 16.78 -18.51 -19.09
CA GLY A 375 16.22 -17.60 -20.11
C GLY A 375 16.53 -16.11 -19.88
N GLY A 376 17.67 -15.79 -19.26
CA GLY A 376 18.05 -14.42 -18.89
C GLY A 376 17.32 -13.83 -17.66
N VAL A 377 16.54 -14.66 -16.95
CA VAL A 377 15.90 -14.32 -15.67
C VAL A 377 16.73 -14.88 -14.53
N ASN A 378 17.20 -14.03 -13.63
CA ASN A 378 17.86 -14.44 -12.39
C ASN A 378 16.87 -15.05 -11.41
N ILE A 379 17.20 -16.20 -10.85
CA ILE A 379 16.43 -16.88 -9.81
C ILE A 379 17.18 -16.82 -8.49
N ASN A 380 16.59 -16.11 -7.54
CA ASN A 380 17.14 -15.92 -6.21
C ASN A 380 16.29 -16.69 -5.19
N PHE A 381 16.88 -17.67 -4.50
CA PHE A 381 16.20 -18.40 -3.42
C PHE A 381 16.37 -17.75 -2.03
N ALA A 382 16.73 -16.46 -2.04
CA ALA A 382 16.97 -15.57 -0.91
C ALA A 382 17.88 -16.14 0.19
N GLN A 383 19.14 -15.72 0.19
CA GLN A 383 19.84 -15.37 1.43
C GLN A 383 19.78 -13.85 1.50
N GLN A 384 19.22 -13.26 2.55
CA GLN A 384 19.53 -11.86 2.85
C GLN A 384 20.66 -11.81 3.88
N GLU A 385 21.66 -11.00 3.55
CA GLU A 385 22.69 -10.47 4.44
C GLU A 385 22.14 -10.06 5.82
N PRO A 386 22.99 -10.05 6.86
CA PRO A 386 22.58 -9.70 8.22
C PRO A 386 22.02 -8.27 8.27
N GLN A 387 20.69 -8.15 8.32
CA GLN A 387 20.06 -6.94 8.85
C GLN A 387 20.44 -6.84 10.33
N ASN A 388 21.33 -5.89 10.62
CA ASN A 388 21.56 -5.33 11.96
C ASN A 388 20.30 -4.59 12.40
N ASP A 389 19.22 -5.33 12.67
CA ASP A 389 18.02 -4.78 13.29
C ASP A 389 18.25 -4.64 14.79
N LYS A 390 19.03 -3.62 15.17
CA LYS A 390 19.14 -3.16 16.57
C LYS A 390 17.97 -2.27 16.99
N ASN A 391 16.99 -2.02 16.12
CA ASN A 391 15.89 -1.07 16.37
C ASN A 391 14.49 -1.69 16.31
N ASN A 392 14.33 -3.00 16.54
CA ASN A 392 13.02 -3.54 16.89
C ASN A 392 12.90 -3.71 18.41
N THR A 393 12.67 -2.58 19.09
CA THR A 393 12.29 -2.53 20.51
C THR A 393 10.77 -2.53 20.68
N ASN A 394 10.02 -3.35 19.92
CA ASN A 394 8.65 -3.67 20.28
C ASN A 394 8.63 -4.84 21.27
N ASN A 395 9.06 -4.53 22.49
CA ASN A 395 8.74 -5.33 23.67
C ASN A 395 7.26 -5.09 24.01
N ASN A 396 6.38 -5.85 23.37
CA ASN A 396 5.09 -6.16 23.98
C ASN A 396 5.00 -7.69 24.06
N ALA A 397 5.58 -8.21 25.13
CA ALA A 397 5.29 -9.53 25.63
C ALA A 397 3.84 -9.55 26.11
N ASN A 398 2.99 -10.34 25.44
CA ASN A 398 1.89 -11.13 26.01
C ASN A 398 0.92 -11.66 24.93
N ASP A 399 1.43 -12.23 23.83
CA ASP A 399 0.60 -13.12 23.01
C ASP A 399 1.41 -14.31 22.51
N ASP A 400 1.21 -15.47 23.15
CA ASP A 400 1.93 -16.71 22.90
C ASP A 400 1.36 -17.52 21.70
N LYS A 401 0.55 -16.87 20.84
CA LYS A 401 -0.02 -17.50 19.64
C LYS A 401 0.62 -17.08 18.30
N ASP A 402 1.48 -16.06 18.29
CA ASP A 402 2.13 -15.57 17.05
C ASP A 402 3.60 -16.00 16.88
N LYS A 403 4.14 -16.81 17.79
CA LYS A 403 5.55 -17.27 17.74
C LYS A 403 5.86 -18.35 16.70
N GLN A 404 4.93 -18.70 15.80
CA GLN A 404 5.14 -19.67 14.72
C GLN A 404 4.89 -19.15 13.30
N GLN A 405 4.73 -17.84 13.10
CA GLN A 405 4.92 -17.25 11.76
C GLN A 405 6.33 -16.70 11.64
N GLY A 406 7.30 -17.61 11.72
CA GLY A 406 8.68 -17.30 11.37
C GLY A 406 8.72 -16.89 9.90
N ILE A 407 8.82 -15.58 9.64
CA ILE A 407 9.10 -15.00 8.33
C ILE A 407 10.31 -15.74 7.76
N TYR A 408 10.09 -16.63 6.79
CA TYR A 408 11.15 -17.35 6.12
C TYR A 408 12.07 -16.33 5.45
N LYS A 409 13.30 -16.17 5.99
CA LYS A 409 14.30 -15.25 5.44
C LYS A 409 14.78 -15.65 4.04
N GLY A 410 14.50 -16.90 3.65
CA GLY A 410 14.89 -17.54 2.40
C GLY A 410 14.03 -18.76 2.07
N LEU A 411 14.45 -19.54 1.09
CA LEU A 411 13.93 -20.89 0.93
C LEU A 411 14.48 -21.79 2.04
N THR A 412 13.60 -22.56 2.66
CA THR A 412 13.93 -23.50 3.74
C THR A 412 13.36 -24.87 3.46
N THR A 413 13.78 -25.88 4.23
CA THR A 413 13.19 -27.22 4.18
C THR A 413 12.97 -27.77 5.58
N PHE A 414 11.70 -27.94 5.95
CA PHE A 414 11.25 -28.40 7.26
C PHE A 414 10.12 -29.41 7.12
N HIS A 415 9.88 -30.17 8.18
CA HIS A 415 8.77 -31.14 8.29
C HIS A 415 7.45 -30.42 8.59
N SER A 416 7.07 -29.51 7.70
CA SER A 416 5.84 -28.72 7.80
C SER A 416 5.30 -28.44 6.40
N LYS A 417 4.08 -27.92 6.33
CA LYS A 417 3.40 -27.66 5.07
C LYS A 417 4.26 -26.82 4.14
N ALA A 418 4.19 -27.13 2.85
CA ALA A 418 4.79 -26.33 1.81
C ALA A 418 4.19 -24.92 1.82
N VAL A 419 5.05 -23.90 1.86
CA VAL A 419 4.64 -22.49 1.78
C VAL A 419 5.57 -21.81 0.79
N THR A 420 5.02 -20.95 -0.06
CA THR A 420 5.77 -20.30 -1.14
C THR A 420 5.34 -18.85 -1.28
N ASP A 421 6.32 -17.96 -1.31
CA ASP A 421 6.18 -16.56 -1.69
C ASP A 421 7.14 -16.27 -2.84
N ILE A 422 6.61 -15.74 -3.95
CA ILE A 422 7.37 -15.45 -5.16
C ILE A 422 7.20 -13.97 -5.49
N LYS A 423 8.31 -13.24 -5.53
CA LYS A 423 8.36 -11.84 -5.96
C LYS A 423 9.11 -11.74 -7.28
N LYS A 424 8.71 -10.78 -8.12
CA LYS A 424 9.32 -10.51 -9.41
C LYS A 424 9.33 -9.01 -9.68
N ASP A 425 10.27 -8.57 -10.50
CA ASP A 425 10.49 -7.15 -10.82
C ASP A 425 9.81 -6.68 -12.11
N GLY A 426 9.38 -7.60 -12.97
CA GLY A 426 8.71 -7.29 -14.23
C GLY A 426 7.19 -7.19 -14.13
N PHE A 427 6.59 -6.51 -15.11
CA PHE A 427 5.15 -6.36 -15.28
C PHE A 427 4.78 -6.11 -16.75
N ILE A 428 3.56 -6.48 -17.14
CA ILE A 428 2.98 -6.14 -18.46
C ILE A 428 2.73 -4.64 -18.61
N GLU A 429 2.52 -4.22 -19.85
CA GLU A 429 2.04 -2.86 -20.13
C GLU A 429 0.78 -2.51 -19.33
N GLY A 430 0.69 -1.26 -18.90
CA GLY A 430 -0.37 -0.75 -18.06
C GLY A 430 -1.08 0.44 -18.68
N LEU A 431 -2.40 0.44 -18.63
CA LEU A 431 -3.24 1.59 -18.94
C LEU A 431 -3.78 2.21 -17.67
N LEU A 432 -3.90 3.53 -17.64
CA LEU A 432 -4.55 4.24 -16.54
C LEU A 432 -5.95 3.68 -16.29
N LYS A 433 -6.19 3.26 -15.06
CA LYS A 433 -7.51 2.85 -14.56
C LYS A 433 -8.18 3.98 -13.79
N SER A 434 -7.44 4.64 -12.90
CA SER A 434 -7.96 5.76 -12.10
C SER A 434 -6.84 6.56 -11.44
N TYR A 435 -7.17 7.78 -11.04
CA TYR A 435 -6.40 8.53 -10.05
C TYR A 435 -6.98 8.39 -8.66
N GLU A 436 -6.12 8.44 -7.65
CA GLU A 436 -6.48 8.55 -6.24
C GLU A 436 -5.51 9.47 -5.53
N VAL A 437 -5.97 10.11 -4.45
CA VAL A 437 -5.09 10.86 -3.56
C VAL A 437 -4.86 10.04 -2.30
N VAL A 438 -3.61 9.94 -1.86
CA VAL A 438 -3.24 9.29 -0.60
C VAL A 438 -3.06 10.32 0.53
N ASN A 439 -3.02 9.87 1.79
CA ASN A 439 -2.98 10.68 3.02
C ASN A 439 -1.71 11.56 3.23
N ASN A 440 -0.97 11.85 2.17
CA ASN A 440 0.18 12.76 2.15
C ASN A 440 0.09 13.76 0.98
N GLY A 441 -1.09 13.94 0.39
CA GLY A 441 -1.32 14.85 -0.74
C GLY A 441 -0.65 14.42 -2.04
N THR A 442 -0.12 13.19 -2.12
CA THR A 442 0.36 12.61 -3.37
C THR A 442 -0.82 12.04 -4.15
N ILE A 443 -0.90 12.41 -5.42
CA ILE A 443 -1.83 11.83 -6.39
C ILE A 443 -1.13 10.62 -7.00
N MET A 444 -1.79 9.46 -6.92
CA MET A 444 -1.34 8.18 -7.46
C MET A 444 -2.15 7.82 -8.70
N ALA A 445 -1.45 7.35 -9.73
CA ALA A 445 -2.05 6.74 -10.91
C ALA A 445 -2.11 5.22 -10.72
N ASN A 446 -3.32 4.67 -10.72
CA ASN A 446 -3.57 3.24 -10.65
C ASN A 446 -3.70 2.70 -12.07
N PHE A 447 -2.92 1.69 -12.40
CA PHE A 447 -2.93 1.04 -13.72
C PHE A 447 -3.68 -0.30 -13.68
N ASN A 448 -4.18 -0.73 -14.84
CA ASN A 448 -4.88 -2.02 -14.97
C ASN A 448 -3.98 -3.25 -14.75
N ASN A 449 -2.65 -3.09 -14.85
CA ASN A 449 -1.66 -4.11 -14.54
C ASN A 449 -1.33 -4.22 -13.03
N GLY A 450 -2.04 -3.47 -12.18
CA GLY A 450 -1.88 -3.47 -10.72
C GLY A 450 -0.75 -2.58 -10.20
N GLN A 451 0.00 -1.90 -11.08
CA GLN A 451 1.01 -0.94 -10.68
C GLN A 451 0.37 0.39 -10.25
N MET A 452 1.02 1.07 -9.30
CA MET A 452 0.64 2.37 -8.79
C MET A 452 1.86 3.28 -8.80
N PHE A 453 1.76 4.45 -9.43
CA PHE A 453 2.87 5.40 -9.52
C PHE A 453 2.44 6.81 -9.08
N PRO A 454 3.28 7.55 -8.35
CA PRO A 454 3.00 8.94 -8.01
C PRO A 454 3.14 9.83 -9.25
N ILE A 455 2.15 10.69 -9.50
CA ILE A 455 2.15 11.61 -10.65
C ILE A 455 2.26 13.07 -10.27
N ALA A 456 1.74 13.42 -9.10
CA ALA A 456 1.71 14.78 -8.62
C ALA A 456 1.71 14.78 -7.10
N LYS A 457 2.24 15.84 -6.51
CA LYS A 457 2.17 16.08 -5.08
C LYS A 457 1.69 17.51 -4.85
N VAL A 458 0.59 17.64 -4.12
CA VAL A 458 -0.03 18.93 -3.85
C VAL A 458 0.88 19.80 -3.00
N ALA A 459 1.00 21.07 -3.36
CA ALA A 459 1.76 22.06 -2.62
C ALA A 459 1.00 22.53 -1.39
N LEU A 460 1.68 22.59 -0.24
CA LEU A 460 1.14 23.12 0.99
C LEU A 460 2.00 24.28 1.53
N TYR A 461 1.42 25.47 1.53
CA TYR A 461 2.09 26.71 1.87
C TYR A 461 1.87 27.10 3.33
N HIS A 462 2.93 27.57 3.98
CA HIS A 462 2.86 28.15 5.33
C HIS A 462 3.29 29.61 5.29
N PHE A 463 2.82 30.35 6.29
CA PHE A 463 3.17 31.75 6.49
C PHE A 463 3.72 31.94 7.90
N GLN A 464 4.56 32.96 8.07
CA GLN A 464 5.05 33.31 9.41
C GLN A 464 3.92 33.87 10.27
N ASN A 465 2.95 34.53 9.63
CA ASN A 465 1.81 35.14 10.28
C ASN A 465 0.53 34.97 9.45
N ASP A 466 -0.24 33.94 9.78
CA ASP A 466 -1.53 33.65 9.15
C ASP A 466 -2.55 34.80 9.31
N GLN A 467 -2.48 35.58 10.40
CA GLN A 467 -3.36 36.75 10.60
C GLN A 467 -3.04 37.91 9.66
N GLY A 468 -1.84 37.89 9.05
CA GLY A 468 -1.44 38.88 8.06
C GLY A 468 -2.05 38.62 6.68
N LEU A 469 -2.68 37.48 6.44
CA LEU A 469 -3.29 37.16 5.16
C LEU A 469 -4.53 38.02 4.91
N ALA A 470 -4.69 38.50 3.67
CA ALA A 470 -5.89 39.23 3.27
C ALA A 470 -6.89 38.27 2.63
N LYS A 471 -8.13 38.26 3.15
CA LYS A 471 -9.24 37.48 2.60
C LYS A 471 -9.75 38.13 1.31
N MET A 472 -9.85 37.35 0.22
CA MET A 472 -10.22 37.85 -1.12
C MET A 472 -11.60 37.34 -1.61
N GLY A 473 -12.44 36.82 -0.70
CA GLY A 473 -13.72 36.17 -1.01
C GLY A 473 -13.64 34.65 -0.87
N ASP A 474 -14.77 33.94 -1.00
CA ASP A 474 -14.88 32.47 -1.26
C ASP A 474 -13.80 31.56 -0.66
N ASN A 475 -13.44 31.76 0.62
CA ASN A 475 -12.41 31.01 1.36
C ASN A 475 -11.00 31.06 0.77
N ILE A 476 -10.68 32.11 0.00
CA ILE A 476 -9.35 32.36 -0.55
C ILE A 476 -8.67 33.53 0.16
N TYR A 477 -7.35 33.43 0.23
CA TYR A 477 -6.44 34.36 0.88
C TYR A 477 -5.35 34.79 -0.09
N THR A 478 -4.86 36.00 0.05
CA THR A 478 -3.63 36.47 -0.59
C THR A 478 -2.60 36.85 0.46
N LYS A 479 -1.32 36.69 0.10
CA LYS A 479 -0.22 37.18 0.92
C LYS A 479 -0.23 38.70 1.00
N THR A 480 0.25 39.23 2.12
CA THR A 480 0.50 40.67 2.32
C THR A 480 1.88 40.87 2.92
N SER A 481 2.33 42.12 3.05
CA SER A 481 3.57 42.42 3.77
C SER A 481 3.54 41.97 5.24
N ASN A 482 2.36 41.82 5.85
CA ASN A 482 2.21 41.41 7.25
C ASN A 482 2.16 39.89 7.43
N SER A 483 1.87 39.11 6.38
CA SER A 483 1.91 37.63 6.44
C SER A 483 3.32 37.06 6.29
N GLY A 484 4.21 37.83 5.67
CA GLY A 484 5.47 37.33 5.14
C GLY A 484 5.29 36.59 3.82
N GLU A 485 6.40 36.12 3.27
CA GLU A 485 6.43 35.29 2.07
C GLU A 485 6.01 33.85 2.40
N PRO A 486 5.32 33.16 1.46
CA PRO A 486 5.00 31.75 1.61
C PRO A 486 6.28 30.90 1.66
N PHE A 487 6.31 29.89 2.52
CA PHE A 487 7.44 28.97 2.62
C PHE A 487 6.99 27.52 2.83
N PHE A 488 7.88 26.58 2.50
CA PHE A 488 7.73 25.17 2.83
C PHE A 488 8.68 24.75 3.94
N TYR A 489 8.23 23.82 4.78
CA TYR A 489 9.10 23.24 5.80
C TYR A 489 10.15 22.34 5.17
N LYS A 490 11.32 22.26 5.81
CA LYS A 490 12.42 21.39 5.39
C LYS A 490 12.71 20.37 6.48
N SER A 491 12.92 19.12 6.08
CA SER A 491 13.42 18.06 6.95
C SER A 491 14.87 18.31 7.36
N LYS A 492 15.39 17.56 8.34
CA LYS A 492 16.80 17.62 8.78
C LYS A 492 17.79 17.39 7.63
N ASN A 493 17.37 16.65 6.60
CA ASN A 493 18.17 16.34 5.41
C ASN A 493 18.03 17.40 4.30
N GLY A 494 17.31 18.51 4.55
CA GLY A 494 17.08 19.59 3.60
C GLY A 494 15.93 19.38 2.61
N ALA A 495 15.34 18.18 2.56
CA ALA A 495 14.19 17.87 1.70
C ALA A 495 12.92 18.63 2.12
N THR A 496 12.15 19.12 1.16
CA THR A 496 10.88 19.80 1.39
C THR A 496 9.84 18.82 1.94
N ILE A 497 9.15 19.23 3.00
CA ILE A 497 8.06 18.47 3.60
C ILE A 497 6.82 19.34 3.74
N LEU A 498 5.65 18.70 3.79
CA LEU A 498 4.37 19.37 3.98
C LEU A 498 4.24 19.99 5.38
N GLY A 499 5.03 19.57 6.37
CA GLY A 499 4.92 20.06 7.76
C GLY A 499 3.68 19.57 8.51
N THR A 500 2.64 19.15 7.80
CA THR A 500 1.43 18.53 8.35
C THR A 500 0.91 17.42 7.44
N ASN A 501 -0.07 16.66 7.94
CA ASN A 501 -0.73 15.59 7.20
C ASN A 501 -1.91 16.11 6.39
N ILE A 502 -2.18 15.48 5.26
CA ILE A 502 -3.37 15.74 4.43
C ILE A 502 -4.22 14.47 4.47
N ALA A 503 -5.49 14.57 4.84
CA ALA A 503 -6.42 13.46 4.73
C ALA A 503 -7.02 13.43 3.32
N SER A 504 -7.00 12.27 2.67
CA SER A 504 -7.71 12.07 1.40
C SER A 504 -9.20 11.78 1.64
N ASN A 505 -10.03 11.98 0.61
CA ASN A 505 -11.47 11.70 0.63
C ASN A 505 -12.20 12.37 1.81
N THR A 506 -11.70 13.52 2.22
CA THR A 506 -12.14 14.22 3.43
C THR A 506 -12.15 15.71 3.16
N LEU A 507 -13.15 16.42 3.67
CA LEU A 507 -13.25 17.87 3.60
C LEU A 507 -13.25 18.47 5.01
N GLU A 508 -12.53 19.58 5.18
CA GLU A 508 -12.64 20.42 6.37
C GLU A 508 -13.87 21.32 6.23
N ILE A 509 -14.81 21.24 7.18
CA ILE A 509 -15.97 22.14 7.27
C ILE A 509 -15.58 23.39 8.06
N SER A 510 -16.41 24.43 8.02
CA SER A 510 -16.27 25.62 8.84
C SER A 510 -15.97 25.30 10.31
N ASN A 511 -15.11 26.11 10.93
CA ASN A 511 -14.84 26.07 12.36
C ASN A 511 -15.80 26.95 13.18
N VAL A 512 -16.87 27.47 12.57
CA VAL A 512 -17.91 28.25 13.24
C VAL A 512 -18.79 27.34 14.10
N ASP A 513 -18.83 27.60 15.41
CA ASP A 513 -19.81 26.99 16.32
C ASP A 513 -21.09 27.84 16.32
N LEU A 514 -22.19 27.27 15.84
CA LEU A 514 -23.48 27.96 15.76
C LEU A 514 -24.02 28.38 17.13
N GLY A 515 -23.84 27.54 18.15
CA GLY A 515 -24.32 27.84 19.51
C GLY A 515 -23.60 29.05 20.10
N GLN A 516 -22.28 29.09 19.93
CA GLN A 516 -21.47 30.25 20.32
C GLN A 516 -21.85 31.48 19.51
N ALA A 517 -21.91 31.37 18.17
CA ALA A 517 -22.19 32.51 17.30
C ALA A 517 -23.57 33.14 17.56
N LEU A 518 -24.61 32.33 17.81
CA LEU A 518 -25.94 32.83 18.16
C LEU A 518 -25.95 33.50 19.54
N THR A 519 -25.23 32.94 20.51
CA THR A 519 -25.11 33.53 21.85
C THR A 519 -24.43 34.90 21.77
N GLU A 520 -23.32 35.00 21.06
CA GLU A 520 -22.60 36.26 20.84
C GLU A 520 -23.45 37.26 20.05
N MET A 521 -24.23 36.80 19.07
CA MET A 521 -25.17 37.67 18.36
C MET A 521 -26.24 38.26 19.29
N ILE A 522 -26.79 37.46 20.23
CA ILE A 522 -27.74 37.95 21.23
C ILE A 522 -27.09 38.97 22.17
N VAL A 523 -25.84 38.72 22.60
CA VAL A 523 -25.07 39.66 23.43
C VAL A 523 -24.86 40.97 22.69
N MET A 524 -24.43 40.93 21.43
CA MET A 524 -24.21 42.12 20.61
C MET A 524 -25.52 42.88 20.34
N GLN A 525 -26.64 42.17 20.10
CA GLN A 525 -27.96 42.79 19.93
C GLN A 525 -28.44 43.47 21.21
N LYS A 526 -28.33 42.81 22.36
CA LYS A 526 -28.65 43.41 23.68
C LYS A 526 -27.78 44.63 23.96
N ALA A 527 -26.50 44.56 23.59
CA ALA A 527 -25.58 45.67 23.76
C ALA A 527 -25.93 46.85 22.83
N TYR A 528 -26.35 46.56 21.59
CA TYR A 528 -26.88 47.54 20.63
C TYR A 528 -28.11 48.27 21.20
N ASP A 529 -29.08 47.51 21.71
CA ASP A 529 -30.29 48.07 22.33
C ASP A 529 -29.95 48.94 23.55
N ALA A 530 -28.98 48.53 24.37
CA ALA A 530 -28.51 49.32 25.52
C ALA A 530 -27.84 50.63 25.08
N SER A 531 -26.99 50.60 24.05
CA SER A 531 -26.36 51.80 23.48
C SER A 531 -27.40 52.75 22.88
N SER A 532 -28.41 52.21 22.18
CA SER A 532 -29.55 52.98 21.65
C SER A 532 -30.37 53.62 22.77
N LYS A 533 -30.62 52.89 23.86
CA LYS A 533 -31.33 53.45 25.01
C LYS A 533 -30.56 54.63 25.63
N SER A 534 -29.25 54.56 25.74
CA SER A 534 -28.40 55.67 26.22
C SER A 534 -28.56 56.94 25.37
N ILE A 535 -28.68 56.79 24.05
CA ILE A 535 -28.96 57.90 23.13
C ILE A 535 -30.35 58.50 23.41
N THR A 536 -31.38 57.66 23.51
CA THR A 536 -32.75 58.15 23.79
C THR A 536 -32.87 58.86 25.13
N THR A 537 -32.20 58.38 26.18
CA THR A 537 -32.17 59.04 27.48
C THR A 537 -31.44 60.38 27.40
N SER A 538 -30.32 60.43 26.66
CA SER A 538 -29.58 61.68 26.45
C SER A 538 -30.43 62.70 25.68
N ASP A 539 -31.20 62.27 24.67
CA ASP A 539 -32.12 63.13 23.92
C ASP A 539 -33.26 63.67 24.81
N GLN A 540 -33.88 62.81 25.62
CA GLN A 540 -34.91 63.22 26.58
C GLN A 540 -34.39 64.27 27.58
N MET A 541 -33.16 64.11 28.08
CA MET A 541 -32.52 65.10 28.96
C MET A 541 -32.27 66.44 28.25
N ILE A 542 -31.84 66.40 26.98
CA ILE A 542 -31.63 67.62 26.18
C ILE A 542 -32.97 68.32 25.94
N GLN A 543 -34.02 67.59 25.58
CA GLN A 543 -35.36 68.15 25.39
C GLN A 543 -35.88 68.81 26.68
N THR A 544 -35.73 68.14 27.82
CA THR A 544 -36.10 68.69 29.14
C THR A 544 -35.31 69.96 29.46
N ALA A 545 -34.00 69.96 29.22
CA ALA A 545 -33.15 71.14 29.44
C ALA A 545 -33.52 72.32 28.52
N ILE A 546 -33.92 72.07 27.27
CA ILE A 546 -34.43 73.09 26.35
C ILE A 546 -35.75 73.67 26.87
N GLN A 547 -36.64 72.80 27.36
CA GLN A 547 -37.93 73.21 27.93
C GLN A 547 -37.75 74.06 29.20
N MET A 548 -36.74 73.78 30.03
CA MET A 548 -36.42 74.59 31.22
C MET A 548 -35.85 75.98 30.91
N LYS A 549 -35.32 76.21 29.70
CA LYS A 549 -34.76 77.50 29.28
C LYS A 549 -35.83 78.46 28.73
N ARG A 550 -36.97 77.92 28.31
CA ARG A 550 -38.16 78.71 27.98
C ARG A 550 -38.90 79.07 29.25
#